data_AF-A0A1M5PLX7-F1
#
_entry.id   AF-A0A1M5PLX7-F1
#
_cell.length_a   1.000
_cell.length_b   1.000
_cell.length_c   1.000
_cell.angle_alpha   90.00
_cell.angle_beta   90.00
_cell.angle_gamma   90.00
#
_symmetry.space_group_name_H-M   'P 1'
#
loop_
_entity.id
_entity.type
_entity.pdbx_description
1 polymer ?
#
loop_
_entity_poly.entity_id
_entity_poly.type
_entity_poly.pdbx_seq_one_letter_code
_entity_poly.pdbx_strand_id
1 'polypeptide(L)'
;MKKLFIVALLALGLNGFAQEASASSIKKVEKMTAELSLTAEQQKLMLPLFEEQKVLYDDIKANPDNKEADKVKIKEITKKMNAILTAEQKETQKALKAAAKKE
;
A
#
# COMPACT_ATOMS: atom_id res chain seq x y z
N MET A 1 -13.12 -11.57 17.67
CA MET A 1 -12.99 -10.16 18.10
C MET A 1 -11.55 -9.71 17.96
N LYS A 2 -11.23 -8.80 17.03
CA LYS A 2 -10.06 -7.90 17.13
C LYS A 2 -10.06 -6.88 15.97
N LYS A 3 -10.41 -5.64 16.34
CA LYS A 3 -9.62 -4.44 16.03
C LYS A 3 -9.75 -3.82 14.62
N LEU A 4 -10.87 -3.13 14.41
CA LEU A 4 -11.09 -2.02 13.45
C LEU A 4 -10.24 -0.78 13.81
N PHE A 5 -8.91 -0.83 13.62
CA PHE A 5 -8.03 0.29 14.02
C PHE A 5 -7.73 1.30 12.91
N ILE A 6 -8.08 0.99 11.66
CA ILE A 6 -7.74 1.89 10.53
C ILE A 6 -8.61 3.15 10.53
N VAL A 7 -9.88 3.05 10.94
CA VAL A 7 -10.80 4.19 11.00
C VAL A 7 -10.33 5.26 12.02
N ALA A 8 -9.63 4.86 13.08
CA ALA A 8 -9.18 5.79 14.11
C ALA A 8 -7.90 6.59 13.74
N LEU A 9 -7.07 6.09 12.82
CA LEU A 9 -5.84 6.79 12.40
C LEU A 9 -6.13 8.02 11.53
N LEU A 10 -7.29 8.07 10.86
CA LEU A 10 -7.67 9.17 9.97
C LEU A 10 -8.14 10.42 10.73
N ALA A 11 -8.51 10.32 12.01
CA ALA A 11 -9.14 11.41 12.74
C ALA A 11 -8.17 12.35 13.49
N LEU A 12 -6.88 11.98 13.65
CA LEU A 12 -5.94 12.73 14.52
C LEU A 12 -4.84 13.52 13.79
N GLY A 13 -4.90 13.63 12.46
CA GLY A 13 -3.88 14.33 11.65
C GLY A 13 -4.38 15.55 10.87
N LEU A 14 -5.61 16.02 11.11
CA LEU A 14 -6.20 17.15 10.40
C LEU A 14 -5.58 18.47 10.86
N ASN A 15 -4.45 18.86 10.26
CA ASN A 15 -4.06 20.25 10.03
C ASN A 15 -2.95 20.27 8.95
N GLY A 16 -3.32 20.03 7.68
CA GLY A 16 -2.41 20.39 6.57
C GLY A 16 -2.48 19.58 5.26
N PHE A 17 -3.04 18.36 5.22
CA PHE A 17 -3.16 17.57 4.00
C PHE A 17 -4.52 16.88 3.95
N ALA A 18 -5.55 17.60 3.51
CA ALA A 18 -6.90 17.07 3.33
C ALA A 18 -7.10 16.53 1.90
N GLN A 19 -6.22 15.61 1.47
CA GLN A 19 -6.61 14.70 0.39
C GLN A 19 -7.12 13.42 1.07
N GLU A 20 -8.43 13.23 1.02
CA GLU A 20 -9.06 12.01 1.50
C GLU A 20 -8.45 10.82 0.73
N ALA A 21 -7.88 9.86 1.44
CA ALA A 21 -7.26 8.71 0.80
C ALA A 21 -8.33 7.90 0.05
N SER A 22 -8.00 7.40 -1.13
CA SER A 22 -8.95 6.63 -1.91
C SER A 22 -9.35 5.35 -1.18
N ALA A 23 -10.63 4.99 -1.27
CA ALA A 23 -11.14 3.75 -0.69
C ALA A 23 -10.37 2.50 -1.20
N SER A 24 -9.80 2.55 -2.41
CA SER A 24 -8.98 1.48 -2.96
C SER A 24 -7.66 1.33 -2.20
N SER A 25 -6.95 2.42 -1.92
CA SER A 25 -5.69 2.35 -1.17
C SER A 25 -5.90 2.00 0.29
N ILE A 26 -6.98 2.50 0.91
CA ILE A 26 -7.37 2.10 2.27
C ILE A 26 -7.57 0.58 2.32
N LYS A 27 -8.35 0.01 1.39
CA LYS A 27 -8.55 -1.45 1.30
C LYS A 27 -7.24 -2.23 1.09
N LYS A 28 -6.28 -1.68 0.32
CA LYS A 28 -4.97 -2.31 0.15
C LYS A 28 -4.17 -2.31 1.45
N VAL A 29 -4.15 -1.20 2.21
CA VAL A 29 -3.50 -1.13 3.52
C VAL A 29 -4.18 -2.08 4.51
N GLU A 30 -5.51 -2.14 4.55
CA GLU A 30 -6.27 -3.06 5.41
C GLU A 30 -5.94 -4.51 5.10
N LYS A 31 -5.95 -4.90 3.83
CA LYS A 31 -5.59 -6.26 3.40
C LYS A 31 -4.16 -6.61 3.83
N MET A 32 -3.21 -5.74 3.52
CA MET A 32 -1.81 -5.96 3.88
C MET A 32 -1.60 -5.99 5.40
N THR A 33 -2.38 -5.22 6.15
CA THR A 33 -2.41 -5.24 7.62
C THR A 33 -2.93 -6.58 8.13
N ALA A 34 -4.00 -7.12 7.55
CA ALA A 34 -4.53 -8.42 7.94
C ALA A 34 -3.55 -9.57 7.64
N GLU A 35 -2.85 -9.49 6.51
CA GLU A 35 -1.91 -10.52 6.06
C GLU A 35 -0.57 -10.48 6.83
N LEU A 36 -0.06 -9.28 7.12
CA LEU A 36 1.31 -9.09 7.64
C LEU A 36 1.35 -8.47 9.03
N SER A 37 0.20 -8.24 9.67
CA SER A 37 0.09 -7.58 10.97
C SER A 37 0.84 -6.24 11.03
N LEU A 38 0.58 -5.36 10.04
CA LEU A 38 1.25 -4.06 9.97
C LEU A 38 0.98 -3.22 11.21
N THR A 39 2.01 -2.55 11.73
CA THR A 39 1.86 -1.57 12.80
C THR A 39 1.14 -0.30 12.31
N ALA A 40 0.62 0.50 13.23
CA ALA A 40 -0.01 1.78 12.91
C ALA A 40 0.94 2.71 12.11
N GLU A 41 2.23 2.72 12.47
CA GLU A 41 3.23 3.52 11.76
C GLU A 41 3.49 2.98 10.36
N GLN A 42 3.57 1.65 10.19
CA GLN A 42 3.70 1.04 8.86
C GLN A 42 2.47 1.35 7.99
N GLN A 43 1.26 1.30 8.54
CA GLN A 43 0.02 1.65 7.83
C GLN A 43 0.05 3.10 7.34
N LYS A 44 0.46 4.04 8.21
CA LYS A 44 0.61 5.46 7.89
C LYS A 44 1.61 5.70 6.75
N LEU A 45 2.72 4.97 6.74
CA LEU A 45 3.75 5.06 5.68
C LEU A 45 3.33 4.38 4.37
N MET A 46 2.52 3.32 4.44
CA MET A 46 2.05 2.57 3.26
C MET A 46 0.95 3.29 2.49
N LEU A 47 0.04 3.98 3.19
CA LEU A 47 -1.11 4.63 2.57
C LEU A 47 -0.73 5.61 1.43
N PRO A 48 0.19 6.58 1.62
CA PRO A 48 0.57 7.49 0.54
C PRO A 48 1.27 6.77 -0.63
N LEU A 49 1.99 5.67 -0.37
CA LEU A 49 2.63 4.88 -1.43
C LEU A 49 1.59 4.15 -2.29
N PHE A 50 0.50 3.66 -1.69
CA PHE A 50 -0.60 3.07 -2.45
C PHE A 50 -1.40 4.11 -3.25
N GLU A 51 -1.55 5.33 -2.74
CA GLU A 51 -2.12 6.45 -3.49
C GLU A 51 -1.25 6.82 -4.70
N GLU A 52 0.06 7.00 -4.50
CA GLU A 52 1.00 7.29 -5.59
C GLU A 52 0.97 6.16 -6.65
N GLN A 53 0.97 4.90 -6.20
CA GLN A 53 0.85 3.76 -7.10
C GLN A 53 -0.47 3.76 -7.89
N LYS A 54 -1.58 4.15 -7.26
CA LYS A 54 -2.88 4.27 -7.93
C LYS A 54 -2.85 5.34 -9.02
N VAL A 55 -2.30 6.52 -8.72
CA VAL A 55 -2.17 7.62 -9.70
C VAL A 55 -1.40 7.15 -10.93
N LEU A 56 -0.30 6.42 -10.75
CA LEU A 56 0.48 5.87 -11.86
C LEU A 56 -0.31 4.82 -12.66
N TYR A 57 -1.08 3.95 -12.00
CA TYR A 57 -1.92 3.00 -12.73
C TYR A 57 -3.03 3.69 -13.54
N ASP A 58 -3.57 4.80 -13.05
CA ASP A 58 -4.57 5.57 -13.77
C ASP A 58 -3.94 6.36 -14.92
N ASP A 59 -2.72 6.90 -14.76
CA ASP A 59 -1.96 7.52 -15.84
C ASP A 59 -1.63 6.53 -16.95
N ILE A 60 -1.17 5.31 -16.63
CA ILE A 60 -0.93 4.26 -17.64
C ILE A 60 -2.17 3.95 -18.47
N LYS A 61 -3.37 4.02 -17.88
CA LYS A 61 -4.64 3.78 -18.59
C LYS A 61 -5.02 4.96 -19.48
N ALA A 62 -4.80 6.19 -19.00
CA ALA A 62 -5.14 7.40 -19.73
C ALA A 62 -4.11 7.73 -20.84
N ASN A 63 -2.84 7.44 -20.58
CA ASN A 63 -1.67 7.81 -21.36
C ASN A 63 -0.75 6.57 -21.57
N PRO A 64 -1.10 5.64 -22.48
CA PRO A 64 -0.32 4.42 -22.70
C PRO A 64 1.15 4.66 -23.07
N ASP A 65 1.50 5.82 -23.63
CA ASP A 65 2.88 6.20 -23.97
C ASP A 65 3.77 6.39 -22.72
N ASN A 66 3.17 6.74 -21.57
CA ASN A 66 3.88 6.88 -20.30
C ASN A 66 4.15 5.52 -19.62
N LYS A 67 3.63 4.42 -20.17
CA LYS A 67 3.59 3.11 -19.51
C LYS A 67 4.93 2.63 -18.99
N GLU A 68 5.99 2.76 -19.78
CA GLU A 68 7.31 2.28 -19.35
C GLU A 68 7.92 3.18 -18.29
N ALA A 69 7.76 4.50 -18.39
CA ALA A 69 8.21 5.45 -17.37
C ALA A 69 7.49 5.20 -16.03
N ASP A 70 6.18 5.01 -16.06
CA ASP A 70 5.39 4.80 -14.85
C ASP A 70 5.59 3.42 -14.23
N LYS A 71 5.84 2.38 -15.04
CA LYS A 71 6.28 1.08 -14.52
C LYS A 71 7.57 1.18 -13.73
N VAL A 72 8.51 2.04 -14.13
CA VAL A 72 9.76 2.27 -13.37
C VAL A 72 9.43 2.87 -12.01
N LYS A 73 8.60 3.92 -11.96
CA LYS A 73 8.15 4.54 -10.70
C LYS A 73 7.39 3.55 -9.81
N ILE A 74 6.51 2.73 -10.38
CA ILE A 74 5.78 1.68 -9.64
C ILE A 74 6.75 0.67 -9.01
N LYS A 75 7.83 0.29 -9.71
CA LYS A 75 8.88 -0.59 -9.15
C LYS A 75 9.59 0.08 -7.97
N GLU A 76 9.88 1.38 -8.05
CA GLU A 76 10.48 2.13 -6.95
C GLU A 76 9.56 2.24 -5.75
N ILE A 77 8.27 2.53 -5.96
CA ILE A 77 7.26 2.51 -4.89
C ILE A 77 7.19 1.13 -4.24
N THR A 78 7.24 0.05 -5.04
CA THR A 78 7.27 -1.32 -4.52
C THR A 78 8.51 -1.58 -3.66
N LYS A 79 9.67 -1.05 -4.03
CA LYS A 79 10.88 -1.13 -3.19
C LYS A 79 10.70 -0.37 -1.87
N LYS A 80 10.14 0.85 -1.91
CA LYS A 80 9.84 1.66 -0.71
C LYS A 80 8.88 0.92 0.23
N MET A 81 7.80 0.35 -0.31
CA MET A 81 6.85 -0.46 0.47
C MET A 81 7.54 -1.67 1.13
N ASN A 82 8.38 -2.38 0.40
CA ASN A 82 9.14 -3.50 0.98
C ASN A 82 10.13 -3.02 2.06
N ALA A 83 10.71 -1.83 1.95
CA ALA A 83 11.63 -1.31 2.95
C ALA A 83 10.94 -1.02 4.31
N ILE A 84 9.63 -0.73 4.30
CA ILE A 84 8.82 -0.51 5.52
C ILE A 84 8.61 -1.82 6.30
N LEU A 85 8.68 -2.98 5.63
CA LEU A 85 8.43 -4.28 6.25
C LEU A 85 9.64 -4.82 7.02
N THR A 86 9.35 -5.48 8.15
CA THR A 86 10.36 -6.28 8.87
C THR A 86 10.79 -7.50 8.06
N ALA A 87 11.91 -8.13 8.43
CA ALA A 87 12.37 -9.36 7.80
C ALA A 87 11.32 -10.48 7.90
N GLU A 88 10.69 -10.63 9.07
CA GLU A 88 9.63 -11.62 9.31
C GLU A 88 8.40 -11.37 8.41
N GLN A 89 7.96 -10.12 8.28
CA GLN A 89 6.85 -9.76 7.40
C GLN A 89 7.16 -10.02 5.93
N LYS A 90 8.43 -9.84 5.50
CA LYS A 90 8.87 -10.15 4.13
C LYS A 90 8.84 -11.66 3.85
N GLU A 91 9.26 -12.49 4.81
CA GLU A 91 9.16 -13.94 4.70
C GLU A 91 7.69 -14.39 4.60
N THR A 92 6.81 -13.88 5.47
CA THR A 92 5.36 -14.14 5.38
C THR A 92 4.79 -13.71 4.03
N GLN A 93 5.15 -12.51 3.55
CA GLN A 93 4.70 -12.02 2.24
C GLN A 93 5.17 -12.95 1.10
N LYS A 94 6.40 -13.45 1.17
CA LYS A 94 6.96 -14.39 0.18
C LYS A 94 6.22 -15.73 0.21
N ALA A 95 5.91 -16.25 1.40
CA ALA A 95 5.13 -17.48 1.57
C ALA A 95 3.71 -17.33 0.99
N LEU A 96 3.02 -16.22 1.28
CA LEU A 96 1.70 -15.92 0.73
C LEU A 96 1.73 -15.83 -0.80
N LYS A 97 2.72 -15.15 -1.37
CA LYS A 97 2.92 -15.06 -2.83
C LYS A 97 3.21 -16.43 -3.47
N ALA A 98 3.92 -17.31 -2.77
CA ALA A 98 4.21 -18.65 -3.26
C ALA A 98 2.96 -19.54 -3.22
N ALA A 99 2.13 -19.42 -2.18
CA ALA A 99 0.85 -20.12 -2.07
C ALA A 99 -0.12 -19.70 -3.19
N ALA A 100 -0.25 -18.40 -3.44
CA ALA A 100 -1.13 -17.85 -4.47
C ALA A 100 -0.73 -18.18 -5.92
N LYS A 101 0.46 -18.76 -6.15
CA LYS A 101 0.90 -19.23 -7.48
C LYS A 101 0.68 -20.74 -7.69
N LYS A 102 0.33 -21.45 -6.62
CA LYS A 102 0.10 -22.91 -6.65
C LYS A 102 -1.39 -23.27 -6.80
N GLU A 103 -2.27 -22.30 -6.59
CA GLU A 103 -3.67 -22.32 -7.02
C GLU A 103 -3.78 -21.77 -8.45
#